data_AF-A0A540VJM8-F1
#
_entry.id   AF-A0A540VJM8-F1
#
_cell.length_a   1.000
_cell.length_b   1.000
_cell.length_c   1.000
_cell.angle_alpha   90.00
_cell.angle_beta   90.00
_cell.angle_gamma   90.00
#
_symmetry.space_group_name_H-M   'P 1'
#
loop_
_entity.id
_entity.type
_entity.pdbx_description
1 polymer ?
#
loop_
_entity_poly.entity_id
_entity_poly.type
_entity_poly.pdbx_seq_one_letter_code
_entity_poly.pdbx_strand_id
1 'polypeptide(L)'
;MRKNLRTFWPALLLLAALVSACVAPVATPTAPEAPAATPAEAPPQAAAPVEANLTDGCVEEYDPAVDYFPEKIELTYATGFTVEYANHYKVVTVLTPWQGAEQSFQYVLVQCGTPAPEGYDPSQIIEVPVGRLITLSTTVLPHLEALGVLDSLVAVEEFDYVNTPAVRERIDAGTVQEIGASAEINTERVLELEPDLVLTFAYGDPRYDTHPKLLEAGLKVGLIADYMETSPLGRAEWLKYVALFFNREAQATTHFQEIAERYQAIADKVAQVEERPTVFTGINRGDSWRVSGGKSYFARFLADAGADYLWADTDATGSIPLDFEAVYARAADADYWLPNAGRWQTLEDVRNEDPRYADFAAFQNGRIYDNNARVNQWGGNDYWEGGVANPDIILADLVKIFHPELLPDHELTFFRQVEP
;
A
#
# COMPACT_ATOMS: atom_id res chain seq x y z
N MET A 1 -48.98 46.38 -26.48
CA MET A 1 -48.25 46.72 -27.72
C MET A 1 -47.55 45.44 -28.17
N ARG A 2 -48.14 44.64 -29.09
CA ARG A 2 -47.83 44.58 -30.55
C ARG A 2 -46.31 44.57 -30.80
N LYS A 3 -45.64 43.61 -31.46
CA LYS A 3 -45.92 42.37 -32.26
C LYS A 3 -44.58 41.57 -32.26
N ASN A 4 -44.49 40.23 -32.17
CA ASN A 4 -44.72 39.19 -33.21
C ASN A 4 -43.97 39.49 -34.54
N LEU A 5 -43.27 38.58 -35.24
CA LEU A 5 -43.41 37.12 -35.34
C LEU A 5 -42.21 36.50 -36.12
N ARG A 6 -42.04 35.19 -35.96
CA ARG A 6 -41.39 34.18 -36.82
C ARG A 6 -41.81 34.33 -38.32
N THR A 7 -41.15 33.78 -39.35
CA THR A 7 -41.14 32.34 -39.74
C THR A 7 -40.49 32.12 -41.12
N PHE A 8 -39.81 30.99 -41.28
CA PHE A 8 -39.85 29.97 -42.36
C PHE A 8 -39.58 30.26 -43.86
N TRP A 9 -38.72 29.38 -44.40
CA TRP A 9 -38.55 28.92 -45.80
C TRP A 9 -39.84 28.35 -46.41
N PRO A 10 -39.99 28.25 -47.76
CA PRO A 10 -39.65 26.98 -48.44
C PRO A 10 -39.23 27.08 -49.93
N ALA A 11 -39.03 25.89 -50.52
CA ALA A 11 -38.46 25.51 -51.82
C ALA A 11 -39.38 25.59 -53.07
N LEU A 12 -38.79 25.45 -54.28
CA LEU A 12 -39.21 24.65 -55.46
C LEU A 12 -38.25 24.99 -56.66
N LEU A 13 -37.46 24.10 -57.27
CA LEU A 13 -37.74 23.10 -58.32
C LEU A 13 -38.46 23.62 -59.58
N LEU A 14 -37.76 23.71 -60.74
CA LEU A 14 -37.98 22.90 -61.97
C LEU A 14 -37.45 23.52 -63.30
N LEU A 15 -36.88 22.62 -64.11
CA LEU A 15 -37.00 22.43 -65.57
C LEU A 15 -36.12 23.18 -66.60
N ALA A 16 -35.69 22.35 -67.54
CA ALA A 16 -34.73 22.51 -68.63
C ALA A 16 -35.34 23.03 -69.94
N ALA A 17 -34.50 23.54 -70.85
CA ALA A 17 -34.51 23.22 -72.30
C ALA A 17 -33.35 23.89 -73.10
N LEU A 18 -32.59 23.04 -73.80
CA LEU A 18 -32.14 23.12 -75.21
C LEU A 18 -31.67 24.45 -75.83
N VAL A 19 -30.39 24.51 -76.24
CA VAL A 19 -29.95 24.94 -77.59
C VAL A 19 -28.73 24.11 -78.01
N SER A 20 -28.72 23.67 -79.27
CA SER A 20 -27.71 22.84 -79.95
C SER A 20 -26.86 23.70 -80.92
N ALA A 21 -25.73 23.13 -81.36
CA ALA A 21 -24.82 23.52 -82.46
C ALA A 21 -23.72 24.55 -82.09
N CYS A 22 -22.43 24.44 -82.46
CA CYS A 22 -21.69 23.62 -83.45
C CYS A 22 -20.29 23.29 -82.92
N VAL A 23 -19.77 22.11 -83.27
CA VAL A 23 -18.40 21.65 -82.98
C VAL A 23 -17.50 21.95 -84.18
N ALA A 24 -16.33 22.54 -83.92
CA ALA A 24 -15.13 22.44 -84.76
C ALA A 24 -13.90 22.31 -83.84
N PRO A 25 -12.96 21.39 -84.09
CA PRO A 25 -11.85 21.14 -83.18
C PRO A 25 -10.71 22.14 -83.44
N VAL A 26 -10.22 22.79 -82.38
CA VAL A 26 -8.98 23.58 -82.42
C VAL A 26 -7.98 22.95 -81.45
N ALA A 27 -6.76 22.80 -81.95
CA ALA A 27 -5.66 22.04 -81.39
C ALA A 27 -5.29 22.43 -79.95
N THR A 28 -4.97 21.40 -79.16
CA THR A 28 -4.42 21.45 -77.81
C THR A 28 -3.04 22.11 -77.78
N PRO A 29 -2.85 23.19 -76.99
CA PRO A 29 -1.54 23.56 -76.47
C PRO A 29 -1.25 22.75 -75.19
N THR A 30 -0.07 22.15 -75.13
CA THR A 30 0.52 21.48 -73.97
C THR A 30 0.56 22.39 -72.73
N ALA A 31 0.02 21.90 -71.62
CA ALA A 31 0.06 22.54 -70.30
C ALA A 31 1.47 22.48 -69.68
N PRO A 32 1.85 23.47 -68.85
CA PRO A 32 3.10 23.42 -68.09
C PRO A 32 3.03 22.36 -66.99
N GLU A 33 4.18 21.72 -66.77
CA GLU A 33 4.42 20.66 -65.80
C GLU A 33 4.16 21.15 -64.37
N ALA A 34 3.33 20.42 -63.62
CA ALA A 34 3.03 20.70 -62.22
C ALA A 34 4.27 20.44 -61.33
N PRO A 35 4.51 21.23 -60.27
CA PRO A 35 5.59 20.95 -59.34
C PRO A 35 5.38 19.57 -58.71
N ALA A 36 6.45 18.77 -58.68
CA ALA A 36 6.47 17.45 -58.07
C ALA A 36 5.98 17.53 -56.62
N ALA A 37 4.95 16.72 -56.31
CA ALA A 37 4.50 16.53 -54.94
C ALA A 37 5.66 15.95 -54.12
N THR A 38 6.02 16.64 -53.04
CA THR A 38 6.86 16.09 -51.98
C THR A 38 6.22 14.78 -51.52
N PRO A 39 6.98 13.67 -51.37
CA PRO A 39 6.43 12.46 -50.79
C PRO A 39 5.85 12.81 -49.42
N ALA A 40 4.60 12.43 -49.18
CA ALA A 40 4.05 12.45 -47.83
C ALA A 40 4.99 11.64 -46.95
N GLU A 41 5.51 12.29 -45.91
CA GLU A 41 6.30 11.65 -44.87
C GLU A 41 5.49 10.46 -44.37
N ALA A 42 6.10 9.26 -44.42
CA ALA A 42 5.46 8.07 -43.88
C ALA A 42 5.07 8.37 -42.43
N PRO A 43 3.90 7.92 -41.94
CA PRO A 43 3.56 8.07 -40.53
C PRO A 43 4.74 7.53 -39.71
N PRO A 44 5.16 8.24 -38.64
CA PRO A 44 6.30 7.83 -37.83
C PRO A 44 6.15 6.35 -37.52
N GLN A 45 7.17 5.59 -37.91
CA GLN A 45 7.23 4.17 -37.62
C GLN A 45 7.09 4.04 -36.11
N ALA A 46 6.01 3.39 -35.65
CA ALA A 46 5.74 3.25 -34.23
C ALA A 46 7.02 2.75 -33.55
N ALA A 47 7.48 3.50 -32.54
CA ALA A 47 8.61 3.09 -31.73
C ALA A 47 8.41 1.65 -31.26
N ALA A 48 9.49 0.88 -31.23
CA ALA A 48 9.42 -0.50 -30.76
C ALA A 48 8.79 -0.50 -29.35
N PRO A 49 7.80 -1.38 -29.07
CA PRO A 49 7.14 -1.41 -27.79
C PRO A 49 8.17 -1.69 -26.68
N VAL A 50 8.12 -0.92 -25.62
CA VAL A 50 8.84 -1.21 -24.38
C VAL A 50 8.20 -2.46 -23.78
N GLU A 51 8.99 -3.51 -23.54
CA GLU A 51 8.47 -4.80 -23.08
C GLU A 51 8.35 -4.91 -21.56
N ALA A 52 9.08 -4.07 -20.81
CA ALA A 52 9.12 -4.07 -19.34
C ALA A 52 9.40 -2.65 -18.82
N ASN A 53 9.00 -2.37 -17.58
CA ASN A 53 9.22 -1.05 -16.99
C ASN A 53 10.73 -0.76 -16.85
N LEU A 54 11.14 0.48 -17.07
CA LEU A 54 12.56 0.86 -16.93
C LEU A 54 12.93 0.93 -15.45
N THR A 55 13.78 0.01 -14.99
CA THR A 55 14.13 -0.12 -13.57
C THR A 55 15.51 0.40 -13.21
N ASP A 56 16.34 0.67 -14.21
CA ASP A 56 17.69 1.20 -14.05
C ASP A 56 17.94 2.27 -15.11
N GLY A 57 18.49 3.42 -14.69
CA GLY A 57 18.75 4.54 -15.59
C GLY A 57 17.48 5.31 -16.01
N CYS A 58 17.66 6.22 -16.96
CA CYS A 58 16.60 7.12 -17.45
C CYS A 58 16.39 7.00 -18.95
N VAL A 59 15.21 7.43 -19.40
CA VAL A 59 14.89 7.51 -20.82
C VAL A 59 15.83 8.53 -21.49
N GLU A 60 16.59 8.07 -22.49
CA GLU A 60 17.52 8.94 -23.24
C GLU A 60 16.81 9.70 -24.36
N GLU A 61 15.87 9.04 -25.03
CA GLU A 61 15.09 9.59 -26.15
C GLU A 61 13.59 9.44 -25.86
N TYR A 62 12.95 10.55 -25.51
CA TYR A 62 11.52 10.57 -25.20
C TYR A 62 10.65 10.60 -26.47
N ASP A 63 9.82 9.58 -26.62
CA ASP A 63 8.65 9.54 -27.52
C ASP A 63 7.34 9.56 -26.70
N PRO A 64 6.44 10.56 -26.90
CA PRO A 64 5.15 10.64 -26.20
C PRO A 64 4.17 9.50 -26.54
N ALA A 65 4.38 8.76 -27.64
CA ALA A 65 3.52 7.65 -28.04
C ALA A 65 3.88 6.31 -27.35
N VAL A 66 5.03 6.24 -26.68
CA VAL A 66 5.50 5.04 -25.98
C VAL A 66 4.87 4.95 -24.59
N ASP A 67 4.35 3.77 -24.25
CA ASP A 67 4.02 3.41 -22.86
C ASP A 67 5.30 2.92 -22.17
N TYR A 68 5.85 3.75 -21.28
CA TYR A 68 7.02 3.45 -20.46
C TYR A 68 6.67 2.63 -19.21
N PHE A 69 5.37 2.34 -18.99
CA PHE A 69 4.88 1.48 -17.92
C PHE A 69 4.03 0.32 -18.47
N PRO A 70 4.55 -0.53 -19.37
CA PRO A 70 3.80 -1.67 -19.91
C PRO A 70 3.38 -2.68 -18.83
N GLU A 71 4.13 -2.79 -17.74
CA GLU A 71 3.82 -3.66 -16.60
C GLU A 71 3.06 -2.86 -15.53
N LYS A 72 1.79 -3.17 -15.35
CA LYS A 72 0.88 -2.42 -14.46
C LYS A 72 0.42 -3.30 -13.31
N ILE A 73 0.31 -2.73 -12.12
CA ILE A 73 -0.32 -3.43 -11.00
C ILE A 73 -1.84 -3.44 -11.16
N GLU A 74 -2.45 -4.52 -10.71
CA GLU A 74 -3.86 -4.60 -10.38
C GLU A 74 -4.00 -4.88 -8.88
N LEU A 75 -4.88 -4.17 -8.19
CA LEU A 75 -5.14 -4.35 -6.76
C LEU A 75 -6.28 -5.34 -6.57
N THR A 76 -6.08 -6.32 -5.70
CA THR A 76 -7.07 -7.37 -5.41
C THR A 76 -7.65 -7.24 -4.00
N TYR A 77 -6.84 -6.81 -3.03
CA TYR A 77 -7.17 -6.77 -1.60
C TYR A 77 -6.98 -5.39 -0.98
N ALA A 78 -5.96 -4.63 -1.40
CA ALA A 78 -5.73 -3.28 -0.96
C ALA A 78 -6.83 -2.35 -1.48
N THR A 79 -7.35 -1.53 -0.57
CA THR A 79 -8.41 -0.56 -0.84
C THR A 79 -8.00 0.86 -0.50
N GLY A 80 -6.82 1.04 0.12
CA GLY A 80 -6.34 2.33 0.61
C GLY A 80 -5.70 3.23 -0.44
N PHE A 81 -5.42 2.73 -1.65
CA PHE A 81 -4.84 3.54 -2.73
C PHE A 81 -5.31 3.12 -4.12
N THR A 82 -5.14 4.01 -5.10
CA THR A 82 -5.36 3.74 -6.52
C THR A 82 -4.17 4.20 -7.36
N VAL A 83 -4.03 3.64 -8.56
CA VAL A 83 -3.01 4.04 -9.54
C VAL A 83 -3.66 4.23 -10.91
N GLU A 84 -3.41 5.38 -11.53
CA GLU A 84 -3.79 5.66 -12.91
C GLU A 84 -2.51 5.77 -13.76
N TYR A 85 -2.42 4.96 -14.81
CA TYR A 85 -1.25 4.94 -15.70
C TYR A 85 -1.48 5.82 -16.93
N ALA A 86 -0.50 6.66 -17.23
CA ALA A 86 -0.31 7.31 -18.51
C ALA A 86 0.98 6.78 -19.16
N ASN A 87 1.26 7.25 -20.37
CA ASN A 87 2.40 6.77 -21.16
C ASN A 87 3.75 6.94 -20.43
N HIS A 88 4.00 8.06 -19.75
CA HIS A 88 5.31 8.37 -19.13
C HIS A 88 5.21 8.82 -17.66
N TYR A 89 4.01 8.75 -17.08
CA TYR A 89 3.81 8.96 -15.65
C TYR A 89 2.67 8.10 -15.12
N LYS A 90 2.62 7.93 -13.80
CA LYS A 90 1.50 7.30 -13.08
C LYS A 90 1.07 8.19 -11.93
N VAL A 91 -0.24 8.31 -11.72
CA VAL A 91 -0.84 9.08 -10.64
C VAL A 91 -1.24 8.13 -9.54
N VAL A 92 -0.67 8.29 -8.35
CA VAL A 92 -0.99 7.48 -7.18
C VAL A 92 -1.80 8.31 -6.21
N THR A 93 -2.94 7.77 -5.77
CA THR A 93 -3.83 8.44 -4.82
C THR A 93 -4.04 7.55 -3.60
N VAL A 94 -3.53 7.96 -2.44
CA VAL A 94 -3.84 7.36 -1.14
C VAL A 94 -5.19 7.91 -0.69
N LEU A 95 -6.22 7.06 -0.69
CA LEU A 95 -7.62 7.45 -0.53
C LEU A 95 -7.96 7.86 0.91
N THR A 96 -7.40 7.13 1.90
CA THR A 96 -7.61 7.39 3.32
C THR A 96 -6.27 7.34 4.04
N PRO A 97 -5.48 8.44 3.97
CA PRO A 97 -4.11 8.46 4.47
C PRO A 97 -3.99 8.31 6.01
N TRP A 98 -5.09 8.56 6.74
CA TRP A 98 -5.23 8.30 8.17
C TRP A 98 -6.71 8.17 8.57
N GLN A 99 -6.95 7.71 9.80
CA GLN A 99 -8.31 7.56 10.32
C GLN A 99 -9.06 8.90 10.37
N GLY A 100 -10.18 8.98 9.66
CA GLY A 100 -11.00 10.19 9.60
C GLY A 100 -10.50 11.25 8.62
N ALA A 101 -9.51 10.93 7.76
CA ALA A 101 -9.10 11.80 6.68
C ALA A 101 -10.29 12.10 5.73
N GLU A 102 -10.56 13.39 5.52
CA GLU A 102 -11.58 13.85 4.55
C GLU A 102 -11.00 14.05 3.14
N GLN A 103 -9.68 14.04 3.02
CA GLN A 103 -8.95 14.30 1.79
C GLN A 103 -7.98 13.15 1.50
N SER A 104 -7.87 12.81 0.22
CA SER A 104 -6.84 11.89 -0.27
C SER A 104 -5.49 12.61 -0.38
N PHE A 105 -4.42 11.82 -0.41
CA PHE A 105 -3.06 12.31 -0.69
C PHE A 105 -2.64 11.81 -2.07
N GLN A 106 -2.32 12.73 -2.99
CA GLN A 106 -2.00 12.41 -4.38
C GLN A 106 -0.60 12.89 -4.74
N TYR A 107 0.11 12.08 -5.51
CA TYR A 107 1.38 12.43 -6.14
C TYR A 107 1.54 11.73 -7.50
N VAL A 108 2.50 12.19 -8.29
CA VAL A 108 2.72 11.78 -9.67
C VAL A 108 4.13 11.24 -9.79
N LEU A 109 4.24 9.99 -10.22
CA LEU A 109 5.50 9.29 -10.44
C LEU A 109 5.82 9.38 -11.94
N VAL A 110 6.85 10.14 -12.30
CA VAL A 110 7.24 10.43 -13.68
C VAL A 110 8.46 9.61 -14.05
N GLN A 111 8.42 8.94 -15.20
CA GLN A 111 9.58 8.20 -15.70
C GLN A 111 10.75 9.17 -15.88
N CYS A 112 11.89 8.93 -15.22
CA CYS A 112 13.02 9.82 -15.35
C CYS A 112 13.52 9.87 -16.81
N GLY A 113 13.93 11.06 -17.26
CA GLY A 113 14.23 11.33 -18.67
C GLY A 113 13.02 11.70 -19.53
N THR A 114 11.81 11.76 -18.95
CA THR A 114 10.59 12.22 -19.64
C THR A 114 10.10 13.55 -19.06
N PRO A 115 9.31 14.36 -19.81
CA PRO A 115 8.82 15.63 -19.29
C PRO A 115 7.80 15.42 -18.16
N ALA A 116 7.85 16.30 -17.17
CA ALA A 116 6.82 16.37 -16.12
C ALA A 116 5.45 16.73 -16.72
N PRO A 117 4.35 16.06 -16.31
CA PRO A 117 3.02 16.36 -16.82
C PRO A 117 2.51 17.72 -16.35
N GLU A 118 1.75 18.41 -17.20
CA GLU A 118 1.11 19.68 -16.86
C GLU A 118 -0.05 19.48 -15.85
N GLY A 119 -0.34 20.50 -15.05
CA GLY A 119 -1.51 20.53 -14.17
C GLY A 119 -1.31 19.96 -12.76
N TYR A 120 -0.09 19.53 -12.42
CA TYR A 120 0.27 19.05 -11.07
C TYR A 120 1.22 20.03 -10.37
N ASP A 121 1.14 20.09 -9.04
CA ASP A 121 2.09 20.88 -8.25
C ASP A 121 3.48 20.23 -8.31
N PRO A 122 4.56 20.99 -8.53
CA PRO A 122 5.91 20.43 -8.57
C PRO A 122 6.26 19.60 -7.33
N SER A 123 5.76 19.95 -6.14
CA SER A 123 5.97 19.19 -4.89
C SER A 123 5.39 17.78 -4.93
N GLN A 124 4.39 17.53 -5.78
CA GLN A 124 3.74 16.23 -5.97
C GLN A 124 4.44 15.36 -7.02
N ILE A 125 5.39 15.91 -7.79
CA ILE A 125 6.07 15.21 -8.87
C ILE A 125 7.33 14.55 -8.34
N ILE A 126 7.43 13.24 -8.53
CA ILE A 126 8.53 12.37 -8.08
C ILE A 126 9.05 11.65 -9.32
N GLU A 127 10.35 11.71 -9.58
CA GLU A 127 10.95 10.92 -10.65
C GLU A 127 11.14 9.47 -10.21
N VAL A 128 10.85 8.52 -11.11
CA VAL A 128 11.02 7.09 -10.89
C VAL A 128 11.88 6.45 -11.99
N PRO A 129 12.69 5.44 -11.67
CA PRO A 129 12.86 4.81 -10.35
C PRO A 129 13.62 5.69 -9.35
N VAL A 130 13.21 5.67 -8.08
CA VAL A 130 13.85 6.38 -6.97
C VAL A 130 15.23 5.77 -6.67
N GLY A 131 16.25 6.62 -6.54
CA GLY A 131 17.62 6.21 -6.20
C GLY A 131 17.99 6.43 -4.73
N ARG A 132 17.33 7.36 -4.03
CA ARG A 132 17.60 7.73 -2.64
C ARG A 132 16.31 7.82 -1.84
N LEU A 133 16.00 6.77 -1.10
CA LEU A 133 14.82 6.63 -0.25
C LEU A 133 15.17 6.80 1.22
N ILE A 134 14.36 7.58 1.92
CA ILE A 134 14.24 7.55 3.38
C ILE A 134 12.87 6.99 3.74
N THR A 135 12.78 6.07 4.69
CA THR A 135 11.48 5.61 5.20
C THR A 135 11.38 5.79 6.71
N LEU A 136 10.25 6.36 7.14
CA LEU A 136 9.90 6.49 8.55
C LEU A 136 9.03 5.31 9.00
N SER A 137 8.54 4.48 8.08
CA SER A 137 7.83 3.24 8.44
C SER A 137 8.74 2.04 8.25
N THR A 138 8.88 1.21 9.30
CA THR A 138 9.56 -0.09 9.19
C THR A 138 8.78 -1.06 8.30
N THR A 139 7.46 -0.91 8.16
CA THR A 139 6.62 -1.79 7.31
C THR A 139 7.05 -1.82 5.84
N VAL A 140 7.78 -0.80 5.39
CA VAL A 140 8.32 -0.71 4.03
C VAL A 140 9.58 -1.58 3.84
N LEU A 141 10.32 -1.88 4.91
CA LEU A 141 11.64 -2.51 4.83
C LEU A 141 11.62 -3.93 4.23
N PRO A 142 10.71 -4.84 4.63
CA PRO A 142 10.62 -6.15 3.99
C PRO A 142 10.24 -6.04 2.50
N HIS A 143 9.47 -5.02 2.13
CA HIS A 143 9.10 -4.78 0.73
C HIS A 143 10.31 -4.36 -0.10
N LEU A 144 11.19 -3.49 0.41
CA LEU A 144 12.41 -3.12 -0.28
C LEU A 144 13.35 -4.32 -0.49
N GLU A 145 13.45 -5.21 0.50
CA GLU A 145 14.19 -6.47 0.39
C GLU A 145 13.59 -7.36 -0.70
N ALA A 146 12.27 -7.60 -0.66
CA ALA A 146 11.57 -8.43 -1.64
C ALA A 146 11.67 -7.90 -3.08
N LEU A 147 11.75 -6.57 -3.24
CA LEU A 147 11.91 -5.89 -4.53
C LEU A 147 13.39 -5.78 -4.97
N GLY A 148 14.35 -6.12 -4.11
CA GLY A 148 15.78 -6.04 -4.42
C GLY A 148 16.29 -4.60 -4.56
N VAL A 149 15.67 -3.63 -3.89
CA VAL A 149 15.97 -2.19 -4.03
C VAL A 149 16.56 -1.56 -2.77
N LEU A 150 17.08 -2.38 -1.85
CA LEU A 150 17.69 -1.91 -0.60
C LEU A 150 18.88 -0.95 -0.81
N ASP A 151 19.52 -0.95 -1.98
CA ASP A 151 20.56 0.02 -2.33
C ASP A 151 20.07 1.47 -2.39
N SER A 152 18.77 1.66 -2.61
CA SER A 152 18.16 2.99 -2.55
C SER A 152 17.97 3.52 -1.12
N LEU A 153 17.94 2.64 -0.11
CA LEU A 153 17.65 3.04 1.27
C LEU A 153 18.86 3.75 1.89
N VAL A 154 18.72 5.05 2.16
CA VAL A 154 19.79 5.87 2.75
C VAL A 154 19.57 6.19 4.22
N ALA A 155 18.32 6.17 4.70
CA ALA A 155 18.03 6.33 6.12
C ALA A 155 16.67 5.75 6.55
N VAL A 156 16.57 5.48 7.86
CA VAL A 156 15.34 5.11 8.57
C VAL A 156 15.13 6.01 9.79
N GLU A 157 13.91 6.03 10.34
CA GLU A 157 13.57 6.83 11.53
C GLU A 157 14.44 6.47 12.75
N GLU A 158 14.32 5.22 13.22
CA GLU A 158 15.00 4.69 14.39
C GLU A 158 15.51 3.27 14.10
N PHE A 159 16.77 3.00 14.43
CA PHE A 159 17.38 1.68 14.21
C PHE A 159 16.78 0.62 15.12
N ASP A 160 16.40 0.96 16.35
CA ASP A 160 15.97 -0.02 17.35
C ASP A 160 14.77 -0.87 16.88
N TYR A 161 13.89 -0.31 16.06
CA TYR A 161 12.69 -1.00 15.57
C TYR A 161 12.89 -1.87 14.32
N VAL A 162 14.05 -1.82 13.67
CA VAL A 162 14.30 -2.58 12.42
C VAL A 162 14.47 -4.08 12.70
N ASN A 163 13.85 -4.96 11.93
CA ASN A 163 14.02 -6.42 12.09
C ASN A 163 14.53 -7.12 10.82
N THR A 164 14.36 -6.50 9.66
CA THR A 164 14.74 -7.02 8.34
C THR A 164 16.26 -7.24 8.30
N PRO A 165 16.75 -8.50 8.21
CA PRO A 165 18.17 -8.80 8.38
C PRO A 165 19.08 -8.05 7.41
N ALA A 166 18.73 -7.97 6.13
CA ALA A 166 19.54 -7.25 5.15
C ALA A 166 19.61 -5.74 5.42
N VAL A 167 18.60 -5.14 6.06
CA VAL A 167 18.65 -3.74 6.50
C VAL A 167 19.55 -3.60 7.72
N ARG A 168 19.50 -4.55 8.66
CA ARG A 168 20.43 -4.57 9.81
C ARG A 168 21.89 -4.64 9.38
N GLU A 169 22.21 -5.48 8.40
CA GLU A 169 23.55 -5.53 7.83
C GLU A 169 24.01 -4.18 7.25
N ARG A 170 23.09 -3.44 6.61
CA ARG A 170 23.35 -2.09 6.08
C ARG A 170 23.50 -1.01 7.16
N ILE A 171 22.78 -1.16 8.26
CA ILE A 171 22.93 -0.31 9.45
C ILE A 171 24.31 -0.55 10.07
N ASP A 172 24.69 -1.81 10.28
CA ASP A 172 25.99 -2.19 10.84
C ASP A 172 27.17 -1.75 9.94
N ALA A 173 26.96 -1.77 8.62
CA ALA A 173 27.93 -1.27 7.64
C ALA A 173 27.99 0.27 7.57
N GLY A 174 27.08 1.00 8.23
CA GLY A 174 27.00 2.45 8.20
C GLY A 174 26.50 3.04 6.88
N THR A 175 25.87 2.23 6.02
CA THR A 175 25.32 2.68 4.74
C THR A 175 23.90 3.24 4.85
N VAL A 176 23.19 2.90 5.93
CA VAL A 176 21.88 3.45 6.30
C VAL A 176 22.06 4.30 7.55
N GLN A 177 21.43 5.48 7.57
CA GLN A 177 21.52 6.42 8.67
C GLN A 177 20.23 6.47 9.49
N GLU A 178 20.34 6.94 10.73
CA GLU A 178 19.20 7.23 11.60
C GLU A 178 18.91 8.74 11.54
N ILE A 179 17.63 9.12 11.43
CA ILE A 179 17.21 10.53 11.34
C ILE A 179 16.38 11.03 12.53
N GLY A 180 16.09 10.15 13.49
CA GLY A 180 15.39 10.46 14.73
C GLY A 180 13.87 10.32 14.63
N ALA A 181 13.21 10.32 15.79
CA ALA A 181 11.81 9.96 15.93
C ALA A 181 10.82 11.09 15.57
N SER A 182 9.84 10.75 14.74
CA SER A 182 8.54 11.40 14.53
C SER A 182 8.63 12.94 14.41
N ALA A 183 7.90 13.71 15.22
CA ALA A 183 7.86 15.17 15.08
C ALA A 183 9.16 15.89 15.45
N GLU A 184 10.15 15.16 15.98
CA GLU A 184 11.50 15.62 16.30
C GLU A 184 12.53 15.25 15.22
N ILE A 185 12.08 14.73 14.06
CA ILE A 185 12.97 14.43 12.92
C ILE A 185 13.89 15.60 12.63
N ASN A 186 15.18 15.27 12.48
CA ASN A 186 16.19 16.22 12.12
C ASN A 186 16.07 16.58 10.63
N THR A 187 15.23 17.58 10.31
CA THR A 187 15.01 18.02 8.93
C THR A 187 16.30 18.46 8.24
N GLU A 188 17.25 19.06 8.96
CA GLU A 188 18.57 19.42 8.39
C GLU A 188 19.31 18.16 7.93
N ARG A 189 19.30 17.10 8.74
CA ARG A 189 19.89 15.81 8.37
C ARG A 189 19.19 15.18 7.18
N VAL A 190 17.86 15.24 7.12
CA VAL A 190 17.09 14.74 5.97
C VAL A 190 17.50 15.47 4.69
N LEU A 191 17.65 16.80 4.75
CA LEU A 191 18.08 17.60 3.59
C LEU A 191 19.52 17.29 3.16
N GLU A 192 20.43 17.09 4.11
CA GLU A 192 21.83 16.69 3.82
C GLU A 192 21.94 15.35 3.08
N LEU A 193 20.95 14.47 3.27
CA LEU A 193 20.90 13.19 2.58
C LEU A 193 20.37 13.29 1.15
N GLU A 194 19.91 14.46 0.71
CA GLU A 194 19.40 14.69 -0.65
C GLU A 194 18.50 13.54 -1.16
N PRO A 195 17.41 13.18 -0.44
CA PRO A 195 16.56 12.07 -0.84
C PRO A 195 15.69 12.47 -2.04
N ASP A 196 15.45 11.51 -2.93
CA ASP A 196 14.46 11.66 -4.00
C ASP A 196 13.04 11.49 -3.43
N LEU A 197 12.90 10.72 -2.35
CA LEU A 197 11.63 10.41 -1.70
C LEU A 197 11.81 10.16 -0.19
N VAL A 198 10.87 10.70 0.59
CA VAL A 198 10.64 10.30 1.98
C VAL A 198 9.30 9.59 2.09
N LEU A 199 9.30 8.32 2.49
CA LEU A 199 8.08 7.59 2.84
C LEU A 199 7.79 7.79 4.34
N THR A 200 6.57 8.20 4.65
CA THR A 200 6.10 8.44 6.03
C THR A 200 4.66 8.01 6.19
N PHE A 201 4.12 8.10 7.39
CA PHE A 201 2.71 7.90 7.69
C PHE A 201 2.14 9.14 8.39
N ALA A 202 0.84 9.15 8.65
CA ALA A 202 0.15 10.25 9.30
C ALA A 202 -0.94 9.71 10.23
N TYR A 203 -1.28 10.47 11.26
CA TYR A 203 -2.39 10.21 12.18
C TYR A 203 -3.50 11.25 12.08
N GLY A 204 -3.29 12.34 11.33
CA GLY A 204 -4.20 13.48 11.28
C GLY A 204 -4.01 14.44 12.46
N ASP A 205 -2.88 14.36 13.15
CA ASP A 205 -2.51 15.24 14.25
C ASP A 205 -1.16 15.90 13.94
N PRO A 206 -1.11 17.23 13.73
CA PRO A 206 0.12 17.95 13.40
C PRO A 206 1.25 17.82 14.41
N ARG A 207 0.97 17.30 15.62
CA ARG A 207 2.00 17.03 16.65
C ARG A 207 2.80 15.76 16.35
N TYR A 208 2.28 14.85 15.54
CA TYR A 208 2.92 13.59 15.19
C TYR A 208 3.22 13.52 13.69
N ASP A 209 2.42 14.18 12.87
CA ASP A 209 2.54 14.15 11.41
C ASP A 209 3.78 14.94 10.93
N THR A 210 4.67 14.24 10.23
CA THR A 210 5.93 14.82 9.73
C THR A 210 5.81 15.33 8.30
N HIS A 211 4.89 14.76 7.52
CA HIS A 211 4.72 15.06 6.09
C HIS A 211 4.53 16.56 5.77
N PRO A 212 3.79 17.39 6.54
CA PRO A 212 3.63 18.80 6.17
C PRO A 212 4.95 19.56 6.23
N LYS A 213 5.75 19.33 7.27
CA LYS A 213 7.07 19.98 7.43
C LYS A 213 8.07 19.54 6.35
N LEU A 214 8.03 18.27 5.96
CA LEU A 214 8.88 17.74 4.90
C LEU A 214 8.53 18.39 3.54
N LEU A 215 7.23 18.50 3.23
CA LEU A 215 6.76 19.18 2.02
C LEU A 215 7.11 20.68 2.02
N GLU A 216 6.95 21.37 3.15
CA GLU A 216 7.37 22.78 3.32
C GLU A 216 8.88 22.97 3.11
N ALA A 217 9.69 21.97 3.47
CA ALA A 217 11.13 21.96 3.24
C ALA A 217 11.52 21.64 1.77
N GLY A 218 10.53 21.39 0.90
CA GLY A 218 10.74 21.10 -0.51
C GLY A 218 11.04 19.63 -0.82
N LEU A 219 10.93 18.74 0.17
CA LEU A 219 11.13 17.30 0.00
C LEU A 219 9.90 16.66 -0.65
N LYS A 220 10.11 15.57 -1.38
CA LYS A 220 9.02 14.73 -1.88
C LYS A 220 8.59 13.73 -0.83
N VAL A 221 7.28 13.57 -0.67
CA VAL A 221 6.71 12.70 0.36
C VAL A 221 5.70 11.74 -0.24
N GLY A 222 5.79 10.46 0.14
CA GLY A 222 4.74 9.47 -0.06
C GLY A 222 4.18 8.99 1.27
N LEU A 223 2.86 8.81 1.37
CA LEU A 223 2.20 8.35 2.59
C LEU A 223 1.94 6.84 2.56
N ILE A 224 2.37 6.13 3.59
CA ILE A 224 2.06 4.74 3.85
C ILE A 224 0.82 4.70 4.76
N ALA A 225 -0.21 3.99 4.31
CA ALA A 225 -1.46 3.81 5.04
C ALA A 225 -1.87 2.33 5.11
N ASP A 226 -0.90 1.40 5.05
CA ASP A 226 -1.17 -0.03 5.16
C ASP A 226 -1.94 -0.38 6.44
N TYR A 227 -1.72 0.36 7.53
CA TYR A 227 -2.40 0.15 8.81
C TYR A 227 -3.90 0.51 8.78
N MET A 228 -4.37 1.19 7.73
CA MET A 228 -5.77 1.52 7.51
C MET A 228 -6.55 0.40 6.78
N GLU A 229 -5.87 -0.59 6.21
CA GLU A 229 -6.53 -1.72 5.55
C GLU A 229 -7.28 -2.60 6.55
N THR A 230 -8.35 -3.21 6.07
CA THR A 230 -9.24 -4.04 6.89
C THR A 230 -9.04 -5.55 6.66
N SER A 231 -8.07 -5.93 5.83
CA SER A 231 -7.70 -7.32 5.59
C SER A 231 -6.18 -7.51 5.66
N PRO A 232 -5.69 -8.66 6.15
CA PRO A 232 -4.26 -8.98 6.18
C PRO A 232 -3.59 -8.90 4.81
N LEU A 233 -4.23 -9.47 3.78
CA LEU A 233 -3.72 -9.43 2.42
C LEU A 233 -3.76 -8.01 1.83
N GLY A 234 -4.75 -7.20 2.21
CA GLY A 234 -4.79 -5.79 1.84
C GLY A 234 -3.57 -5.04 2.35
N ARG A 235 -3.15 -5.30 3.60
CA ARG A 235 -1.92 -4.72 4.17
C ARG A 235 -0.68 -5.16 3.38
N ALA A 236 -0.51 -6.46 3.16
CA ALA A 236 0.65 -6.99 2.44
C ALA A 236 0.71 -6.55 0.97
N GLU A 237 -0.43 -6.25 0.35
CA GLU A 237 -0.48 -5.76 -1.04
C GLU A 237 0.09 -4.33 -1.18
N TRP A 238 0.34 -3.61 -0.09
CA TRP A 238 1.13 -2.37 -0.13
C TRP A 238 2.58 -2.59 -0.57
N LEU A 239 3.05 -3.85 -0.70
CA LEU A 239 4.23 -4.18 -1.52
C LEU A 239 4.12 -3.59 -2.93
N LYS A 240 2.95 -3.69 -3.56
CA LYS A 240 2.69 -3.14 -4.89
C LYS A 240 2.77 -1.62 -4.89
N TYR A 241 2.32 -0.96 -3.83
CA TYR A 241 2.48 0.49 -3.64
C TYR A 241 3.95 0.89 -3.61
N VAL A 242 4.77 0.21 -2.79
CA VAL A 242 6.22 0.47 -2.70
C VAL A 242 6.90 0.25 -4.06
N ALA A 243 6.48 -0.78 -4.80
CA ALA A 243 7.06 -1.10 -6.11
C ALA A 243 6.88 0.00 -7.18
N LEU A 244 5.83 0.82 -7.06
CA LEU A 244 5.59 1.94 -7.98
C LEU A 244 6.75 2.93 -7.98
N PHE A 245 7.41 3.17 -6.84
CA PHE A 245 8.52 4.12 -6.76
C PHE A 245 9.80 3.60 -7.44
N PHE A 246 9.86 2.31 -7.74
CA PHE A 246 11.05 1.64 -8.28
C PHE A 246 10.82 0.99 -9.64
N ASN A 247 9.63 1.14 -10.20
CA ASN A 247 9.21 0.48 -11.45
C ASN A 247 9.28 -1.06 -11.37
N ARG A 248 9.04 -1.63 -10.18
CA ARG A 248 9.12 -3.08 -9.90
C ARG A 248 7.74 -3.77 -9.88
N GLU A 249 6.77 -3.26 -10.63
CA GLU A 249 5.37 -3.71 -10.61
C GLU A 249 5.19 -5.21 -10.87
N ALA A 250 5.90 -5.77 -11.86
CA ALA A 250 5.81 -7.19 -12.19
C ALA A 250 6.38 -8.11 -11.09
N GLN A 251 7.52 -7.72 -10.51
CA GLN A 251 8.12 -8.43 -9.38
C GLN A 251 7.22 -8.40 -8.16
N ALA A 252 6.66 -7.23 -7.83
CA ALA A 252 5.72 -7.07 -6.73
C ALA A 252 4.45 -7.91 -6.91
N THR A 253 3.92 -7.94 -8.13
CA THR A 253 2.72 -8.73 -8.48
C THR A 253 2.98 -10.23 -8.27
N THR A 254 4.11 -10.72 -8.77
CA THR A 254 4.51 -12.13 -8.61
C THR A 254 4.69 -12.48 -7.14
N HIS A 255 5.48 -11.71 -6.39
CA HIS A 255 5.76 -11.97 -4.99
C HIS A 255 4.51 -11.91 -4.11
N PHE A 256 3.66 -10.90 -4.32
CA PHE A 256 2.39 -10.79 -3.59
C PHE A 256 1.45 -11.96 -3.89
N GLN A 257 1.38 -12.40 -5.15
CA GLN A 257 0.54 -13.53 -5.52
C GLN A 257 0.95 -14.81 -4.77
N GLU A 258 2.24 -15.08 -4.63
CA GLU A 258 2.72 -16.24 -3.86
C GLU A 258 2.29 -16.17 -2.38
N ILE A 259 2.34 -14.98 -1.76
CA ILE A 259 1.85 -14.76 -0.39
C ILE A 259 0.34 -15.01 -0.31
N ALA A 260 -0.42 -14.43 -1.23
CA ALA A 260 -1.88 -14.57 -1.27
C ALA A 260 -2.32 -16.02 -1.47
N GLU A 261 -1.64 -16.77 -2.34
CA GLU A 261 -1.91 -18.19 -2.58
C GLU A 261 -1.65 -19.04 -1.33
N ARG A 262 -0.54 -18.80 -0.61
CA ARG A 262 -0.25 -19.50 0.65
C ARG A 262 -1.27 -19.15 1.74
N TYR A 263 -1.62 -17.87 1.89
CA TYR A 263 -2.65 -17.43 2.82
C TYR A 263 -3.98 -18.12 2.55
N GLN A 264 -4.44 -18.10 1.30
CA GLN A 264 -5.73 -18.67 0.91
C GLN A 264 -5.74 -20.19 1.11
N ALA A 265 -4.64 -20.88 0.77
CA ALA A 265 -4.53 -22.32 1.00
C ALA A 265 -4.62 -22.70 2.49
N ILE A 266 -4.18 -21.84 3.41
CA ILE A 266 -4.35 -22.04 4.85
C ILE A 266 -5.81 -21.76 5.25
N ALA A 267 -6.36 -20.62 4.85
CA ALA A 267 -7.75 -20.24 5.16
C ALA A 267 -8.77 -21.29 4.66
N ASP A 268 -8.55 -21.86 3.47
CA ASP A 268 -9.42 -22.88 2.88
C ASP A 268 -9.45 -24.19 3.70
N LYS A 269 -8.32 -24.58 4.31
CA LYS A 269 -8.27 -25.74 5.22
C LYS A 269 -9.13 -25.50 6.46
N VAL A 270 -9.09 -24.28 6.96
CA VAL A 270 -9.78 -23.86 8.20
C VAL A 270 -11.27 -23.64 7.96
N ALA A 271 -11.69 -23.28 6.75
CA ALA A 271 -13.09 -23.02 6.43
C ALA A 271 -14.05 -24.20 6.72
N GLN A 272 -13.52 -25.41 6.91
CA GLN A 272 -14.28 -26.63 7.20
C GLN A 272 -14.32 -27.01 8.69
N VAL A 273 -13.70 -26.24 9.59
CA VAL A 273 -13.72 -26.54 11.03
C VAL A 273 -15.11 -26.28 11.61
N GLU A 274 -15.63 -27.25 12.38
CA GLU A 274 -16.91 -27.13 13.08
C GLU A 274 -16.75 -26.50 14.47
N GLU A 275 -15.71 -26.91 15.19
CA GLU A 275 -15.38 -26.36 16.50
C GLU A 275 -14.53 -25.10 16.31
N ARG A 276 -15.00 -23.97 16.85
CA ARG A 276 -14.31 -22.69 16.76
C ARG A 276 -14.10 -22.17 18.18
N PRO A 277 -12.87 -22.14 18.70
CA PRO A 277 -12.64 -21.70 20.06
C PRO A 277 -12.91 -20.19 20.18
N THR A 278 -13.41 -19.77 21.34
CA THR A 278 -13.66 -18.37 21.62
C THR A 278 -12.36 -17.62 21.91
N VAL A 279 -12.22 -16.41 21.38
CA VAL A 279 -11.01 -15.60 21.56
C VAL A 279 -11.35 -14.14 21.82
N PHE A 280 -10.56 -13.49 22.68
CA PHE A 280 -10.58 -12.05 22.87
C PHE A 280 -9.18 -11.44 22.77
N THR A 281 -9.14 -10.11 22.63
CA THR A 281 -7.92 -9.38 22.32
C THR A 281 -7.69 -8.20 23.25
N GLY A 282 -6.46 -7.71 23.29
CA GLY A 282 -6.13 -6.46 23.94
C GLY A 282 -5.84 -6.57 25.43
N ILE A 283 -5.59 -5.41 26.04
CA ILE A 283 -5.26 -5.21 27.46
C ILE A 283 -5.75 -3.83 27.91
N ASN A 284 -5.76 -3.57 29.22
CA ASN A 284 -5.87 -2.21 29.75
C ASN A 284 -4.67 -1.35 29.30
N ARG A 285 -4.95 -0.20 28.69
CA ARG A 285 -3.98 0.87 28.38
C ARG A 285 -4.51 2.18 28.92
N GLY A 286 -3.88 2.71 29.96
CA GLY A 286 -4.42 3.83 30.74
C GLY A 286 -5.71 3.41 31.44
N ASP A 287 -6.78 4.19 31.26
CA ASP A 287 -8.06 3.99 31.94
C ASP A 287 -9.04 3.05 31.18
N SER A 288 -8.62 2.44 30.06
CA SER A 288 -9.50 1.64 29.20
C SER A 288 -8.84 0.38 28.67
N TRP A 289 -9.59 -0.71 28.56
CA TRP A 289 -9.23 -1.89 27.78
C TRP A 289 -9.37 -1.59 26.28
N ARG A 290 -8.37 -1.95 25.49
CA ARG A 290 -8.35 -1.70 24.03
C ARG A 290 -8.49 -3.02 23.26
N VAL A 291 -9.70 -3.34 22.80
CA VAL A 291 -9.94 -4.51 21.91
C VAL A 291 -9.83 -4.09 20.43
N SER A 292 -9.56 -5.05 19.54
CA SER A 292 -9.66 -4.83 18.09
C SER A 292 -11.12 -4.77 17.63
N GLY A 293 -11.47 -3.88 16.71
CA GLY A 293 -12.82 -3.83 16.13
C GLY A 293 -13.13 -5.04 15.25
N GLY A 294 -14.41 -5.40 15.14
CA GLY A 294 -14.90 -6.59 14.43
C GLY A 294 -14.68 -6.55 12.92
N LYS A 295 -14.48 -5.35 12.34
CA LYS A 295 -14.13 -5.15 10.93
C LYS A 295 -12.64 -4.80 10.72
N SER A 296 -11.79 -5.03 11.72
CA SER A 296 -10.35 -4.82 11.60
C SER A 296 -9.66 -5.97 10.85
N TYR A 297 -8.45 -5.72 10.34
CA TYR A 297 -7.62 -6.78 9.77
C TYR A 297 -7.31 -7.89 10.79
N PHE A 298 -7.25 -7.56 12.08
CA PHE A 298 -6.99 -8.56 13.12
C PHE A 298 -8.22 -9.44 13.39
N ALA A 299 -9.42 -8.87 13.38
CA ALA A 299 -10.63 -9.68 13.43
C ALA A 299 -10.76 -10.59 12.19
N ARG A 300 -10.31 -10.12 11.01
CA ARG A 300 -10.21 -10.96 9.81
C ARG A 300 -9.23 -12.13 10.00
N PHE A 301 -8.05 -11.89 10.54
CA PHE A 301 -7.11 -12.97 10.91
C PHE A 301 -7.76 -14.03 11.79
N LEU A 302 -8.48 -13.63 12.85
CA LEU A 302 -9.14 -14.57 13.77
C LEU A 302 -10.26 -15.36 13.10
N ALA A 303 -11.03 -14.72 12.22
CA ALA A 303 -12.08 -15.38 11.46
C ALA A 303 -11.49 -16.43 10.50
N ASP A 304 -10.44 -16.06 9.76
CA ASP A 304 -9.76 -16.92 8.78
C ASP A 304 -8.96 -18.05 9.48
N ALA A 305 -8.53 -17.82 10.73
CA ALA A 305 -7.91 -18.82 11.60
C ALA A 305 -8.94 -19.72 12.32
N GLY A 306 -10.23 -19.58 12.03
CA GLY A 306 -11.24 -20.50 12.53
C GLY A 306 -11.61 -20.27 14.00
N ALA A 307 -11.36 -19.08 14.54
CA ALA A 307 -11.75 -18.71 15.90
C ALA A 307 -13.06 -17.91 15.91
N ASP A 308 -13.73 -17.94 17.06
CA ASP A 308 -14.91 -17.14 17.35
C ASP A 308 -14.51 -15.90 18.15
N TYR A 309 -14.20 -14.82 17.43
CA TYR A 309 -13.80 -13.57 18.05
C TYR A 309 -14.98 -12.89 18.75
N LEU A 310 -14.83 -12.63 20.05
CA LEU A 310 -15.93 -12.18 20.87
C LEU A 310 -16.51 -10.83 20.43
N TRP A 311 -15.76 -9.92 19.80
CA TRP A 311 -16.28 -8.61 19.29
C TRP A 311 -16.44 -8.55 17.76
N ALA A 312 -16.56 -9.70 17.09
CA ALA A 312 -16.74 -9.78 15.64
C ALA A 312 -17.99 -9.04 15.11
N ASP A 313 -18.98 -8.80 15.97
CA ASP A 313 -20.24 -8.13 15.65
C ASP A 313 -20.13 -6.60 15.58
N THR A 314 -18.99 -6.02 15.96
CA THR A 314 -18.81 -4.57 15.97
C THR A 314 -18.41 -4.02 14.59
N ASP A 315 -18.92 -2.83 14.25
CA ASP A 315 -18.64 -2.17 12.96
C ASP A 315 -17.28 -1.45 12.90
N ALA A 316 -16.53 -1.40 14.01
CA ALA A 316 -15.27 -0.68 14.05
C ALA A 316 -14.17 -1.40 13.28
N THR A 317 -13.34 -0.62 12.56
CA THR A 317 -12.15 -1.11 11.84
C THR A 317 -10.86 -0.93 12.64
N GLY A 318 -10.86 -0.02 13.62
CA GLY A 318 -9.74 0.25 14.53
C GLY A 318 -9.96 -0.29 15.94
N SER A 319 -9.23 0.25 16.92
CA SER A 319 -9.36 -0.15 18.33
C SER A 319 -10.60 0.44 19.00
N ILE A 320 -11.30 -0.36 19.82
CA ILE A 320 -12.45 0.05 20.63
C ILE A 320 -12.00 0.16 22.11
N PRO A 321 -12.13 1.34 22.74
CA PRO A 321 -11.96 1.48 24.19
C PRO A 321 -13.18 0.92 24.94
N LEU A 322 -12.95 0.10 25.94
CA LEU A 322 -13.96 -0.50 26.81
C LEU A 322 -13.51 -0.45 28.27
N ASP A 323 -14.47 -0.51 29.18
CA ASP A 323 -14.19 -0.71 30.60
C ASP A 323 -13.81 -2.17 30.87
N PHE A 324 -12.94 -2.43 31.85
CA PHE A 324 -12.51 -3.78 32.21
C PHE A 324 -13.71 -4.70 32.51
N GLU A 325 -14.69 -4.19 33.27
CA GLU A 325 -15.88 -4.93 33.68
C GLU A 325 -16.73 -5.37 32.50
N ALA A 326 -16.79 -4.55 31.44
CA ALA A 326 -17.50 -4.90 30.21
C ALA A 326 -16.78 -6.01 29.42
N VAL A 327 -15.45 -5.98 29.40
CA VAL A 327 -14.63 -7.04 28.79
C VAL A 327 -14.77 -8.32 29.61
N TYR A 328 -14.60 -8.25 30.92
CA TYR A 328 -14.71 -9.40 31.82
C TYR A 328 -16.08 -10.07 31.72
N ALA A 329 -17.17 -9.31 31.71
CA ALA A 329 -18.51 -9.86 31.57
C ALA A 329 -18.75 -10.65 30.26
N ARG A 330 -18.00 -10.34 29.19
CA ARG A 330 -18.11 -11.03 27.89
C ARG A 330 -17.07 -12.13 27.72
N ALA A 331 -15.88 -11.98 28.29
CA ALA A 331 -14.70 -12.78 27.98
C ALA A 331 -14.17 -13.64 29.15
N ALA A 332 -14.78 -13.59 30.34
CA ALA A 332 -14.35 -14.36 31.51
C ALA A 332 -14.11 -15.85 31.19
N ASP A 333 -15.01 -16.45 30.42
CA ASP A 333 -14.99 -17.88 30.07
C ASP A 333 -14.35 -18.17 28.70
N ALA A 334 -13.69 -17.20 28.07
CA ALA A 334 -13.11 -17.37 26.74
C ALA A 334 -11.96 -18.39 26.73
N ASP A 335 -11.85 -19.16 25.65
CA ASP A 335 -10.84 -20.22 25.51
C ASP A 335 -9.43 -19.66 25.38
N TYR A 336 -9.27 -18.59 24.61
CA TYR A 336 -7.97 -17.98 24.30
C TYR A 336 -7.95 -16.46 24.50
N TRP A 337 -6.77 -15.95 24.84
CA TRP A 337 -6.50 -14.52 24.93
C TRP A 337 -5.28 -14.15 24.09
N LEU A 338 -5.45 -13.22 23.15
CA LEU A 338 -4.36 -12.61 22.38
C LEU A 338 -4.18 -11.14 22.80
N PRO A 339 -3.37 -10.86 23.83
CA PRO A 339 -3.28 -9.51 24.40
C PRO A 339 -2.66 -8.48 23.45
N ASN A 340 -1.79 -8.89 22.51
CA ASN A 340 -0.90 -7.97 21.78
C ASN A 340 -0.22 -6.99 22.76
N ALA A 341 0.24 -7.51 23.90
CA ALA A 341 0.92 -6.72 24.93
C ALA A 341 2.36 -6.43 24.51
N GLY A 342 2.95 -7.32 23.70
CA GLY A 342 4.29 -7.18 23.15
C GLY A 342 5.41 -7.35 24.17
N ARG A 343 5.10 -7.78 25.41
CA ARG A 343 6.05 -7.71 26.54
C ARG A 343 5.98 -8.86 27.53
N TRP A 344 4.84 -9.56 27.65
CA TRP A 344 4.70 -10.59 28.66
C TRP A 344 5.48 -11.84 28.26
N GLN A 345 6.28 -12.36 29.20
CA GLN A 345 7.04 -13.59 29.02
C GLN A 345 6.41 -14.73 29.83
N THR A 346 5.88 -14.42 31.01
CA THR A 346 5.31 -15.38 31.95
C THR A 346 3.91 -14.98 32.45
N LEU A 347 3.15 -15.94 32.96
CA LEU A 347 1.85 -15.67 33.62
C LEU A 347 2.01 -14.80 34.86
N GLU A 348 3.19 -14.78 35.48
CA GLU A 348 3.51 -13.84 36.56
C GLU A 348 3.55 -12.39 36.06
N ASP A 349 4.10 -12.13 34.87
CA ASP A 349 4.08 -10.79 34.26
C ASP A 349 2.65 -10.29 34.06
N VAL A 350 1.78 -11.17 33.57
CA VAL A 350 0.35 -10.88 33.35
C VAL A 350 -0.33 -10.53 34.68
N ARG A 351 -0.10 -11.32 35.73
CA ARG A 351 -0.71 -11.09 37.06
C ARG A 351 -0.16 -9.83 37.73
N ASN A 352 1.12 -9.54 37.56
CA ASN A 352 1.76 -8.36 38.13
C ASN A 352 1.28 -7.06 37.49
N GLU A 353 0.90 -7.11 36.21
CA GLU A 353 0.31 -5.97 35.53
C GLU A 353 -1.10 -5.63 36.03
N ASP A 354 -1.97 -6.64 36.14
CA ASP A 354 -3.28 -6.49 36.77
C ASP A 354 -3.71 -7.83 37.41
N PRO A 355 -3.84 -7.91 38.75
CA PRO A 355 -4.23 -9.14 39.42
C PRO A 355 -5.58 -9.70 38.95
N ARG A 356 -6.48 -8.84 38.45
CA ARG A 356 -7.80 -9.25 37.93
C ARG A 356 -7.67 -10.08 36.64
N TYR A 357 -6.54 -10.01 35.94
CA TYR A 357 -6.31 -10.84 34.76
C TYR A 357 -6.25 -12.35 35.10
N ALA A 358 -5.96 -12.70 36.36
CA ALA A 358 -5.97 -14.08 36.81
C ALA A 358 -7.37 -14.71 36.86
N ASP A 359 -8.42 -13.90 36.74
CA ASP A 359 -9.82 -14.35 36.79
C ASP A 359 -10.32 -14.86 35.42
N PHE A 360 -9.60 -14.61 34.31
CA PHE A 360 -9.97 -15.14 32.99
C PHE A 360 -9.64 -16.63 32.86
N ALA A 361 -10.55 -17.40 32.26
CA ALA A 361 -10.33 -18.82 31.96
C ALA A 361 -9.09 -19.05 31.08
N ALA A 362 -8.85 -18.18 30.10
CA ALA A 362 -7.64 -18.22 29.28
C ALA A 362 -6.35 -18.12 30.11
N PHE A 363 -6.31 -17.30 31.17
CA PHE A 363 -5.18 -17.23 32.09
C PHE A 363 -5.04 -18.53 32.90
N GLN A 364 -6.14 -19.00 33.48
CA GLN A 364 -6.14 -20.19 34.35
C GLN A 364 -5.73 -21.46 33.61
N ASN A 365 -6.05 -21.53 32.32
CA ASN A 365 -5.70 -22.66 31.44
C ASN A 365 -4.38 -22.45 30.68
N GLY A 366 -3.66 -21.35 30.90
CA GLY A 366 -2.40 -21.04 30.21
C GLY A 366 -2.56 -20.80 28.71
N ARG A 367 -3.74 -20.39 28.23
CA ARG A 367 -4.07 -20.16 26.81
C ARG A 367 -3.95 -18.69 26.42
N ILE A 368 -2.86 -18.06 26.86
CA ILE A 368 -2.50 -16.70 26.48
C ILE A 368 -1.36 -16.78 25.47
N TYR A 369 -1.53 -16.15 24.31
CA TYR A 369 -0.48 -16.08 23.28
C TYR A 369 -0.20 -14.63 22.91
N ASP A 370 1.03 -14.18 23.11
CA ASP A 370 1.46 -12.82 22.78
C ASP A 370 2.28 -12.82 21.48
N ASN A 371 2.24 -11.70 20.76
CA ASN A 371 2.86 -11.55 19.44
C ASN A 371 4.33 -11.08 19.52
N ASN A 372 5.06 -11.57 20.52
CA ASN A 372 6.40 -11.12 20.88
C ASN A 372 7.46 -12.23 20.77
N ALA A 373 7.22 -13.25 19.94
CA ALA A 373 8.19 -14.32 19.73
C ALA A 373 9.47 -13.82 19.03
N ARG A 374 9.36 -12.75 18.24
CA ARG A 374 10.46 -12.15 17.47
C ARG A 374 10.65 -10.68 17.84
N VAL A 375 11.20 -10.46 19.03
CA VAL A 375 11.65 -9.14 19.49
C VAL A 375 13.17 -9.11 19.44
N ASN A 376 13.73 -8.14 18.72
CA ASN A 376 15.17 -7.96 18.62
C ASN A 376 15.76 -7.45 19.95
N GLN A 377 17.09 -7.39 20.04
CA GLN A 377 17.78 -6.99 21.28
C GLN A 377 17.55 -5.52 21.71
N TRP A 378 16.99 -4.70 20.84
CA TRP A 378 16.67 -3.29 21.08
C TRP A 378 15.18 -3.05 21.36
N GLY A 379 14.35 -4.11 21.36
CA GLY A 379 12.92 -4.02 21.62
C GLY A 379 12.03 -3.85 20.39
N GLY A 380 12.62 -3.80 19.18
CA GLY A 380 11.85 -3.83 17.94
C GLY A 380 11.16 -5.19 17.76
N ASN A 381 9.87 -5.18 17.45
CA ASN A 381 9.07 -6.40 17.29
C ASN A 381 8.74 -6.65 15.82
N ASP A 382 9.24 -7.77 15.29
CA ASP A 382 9.13 -8.16 13.89
C ASP A 382 7.69 -8.48 13.46
N TYR A 383 6.77 -8.76 14.39
CA TYR A 383 5.34 -8.87 14.06
C TYR A 383 4.80 -7.59 13.40
N TRP A 384 5.31 -6.42 13.80
CA TRP A 384 4.90 -5.12 13.25
C TRP A 384 5.72 -4.70 12.01
N GLU A 385 6.70 -5.51 11.60
CA GLU A 385 7.52 -5.27 10.41
C GLU A 385 7.38 -6.44 9.41
N GLY A 386 8.16 -7.52 9.57
CA GLY A 386 8.09 -8.70 8.71
C GLY A 386 6.72 -9.38 8.74
N GLY A 387 6.00 -9.32 9.86
CA GLY A 387 4.63 -9.85 9.96
C GLY A 387 3.63 -9.16 9.03
N VAL A 388 3.81 -7.86 8.76
CA VAL A 388 2.95 -7.10 7.84
C VAL A 388 3.12 -7.59 6.40
N ALA A 389 4.35 -7.92 6.01
CA ALA A 389 4.67 -8.45 4.68
C ALA A 389 4.35 -9.95 4.52
N ASN A 390 4.20 -10.70 5.63
CA ASN A 390 4.00 -12.16 5.62
C ASN A 390 2.75 -12.57 6.41
N PRO A 391 1.54 -12.12 6.00
CA PRO A 391 0.30 -12.44 6.70
C PRO A 391 -0.05 -13.94 6.65
N ASP A 392 0.44 -14.67 5.65
CA ASP A 392 0.30 -16.12 5.54
C ASP A 392 0.96 -16.86 6.72
N ILE A 393 2.11 -16.38 7.19
CA ILE A 393 2.80 -16.94 8.36
C ILE A 393 2.05 -16.61 9.66
N ILE A 394 1.55 -15.38 9.80
CA ILE A 394 0.71 -15.00 10.95
C ILE A 394 -0.54 -15.87 11.00
N LEU A 395 -1.19 -16.09 9.86
CA LEU A 395 -2.35 -16.97 9.78
C LEU A 395 -1.99 -18.40 10.18
N ALA A 396 -0.86 -18.93 9.71
CA ALA A 396 -0.38 -20.26 10.09
C ALA A 396 -0.16 -20.40 11.61
N ASP A 397 0.42 -19.39 12.26
CA ASP A 397 0.57 -19.35 13.72
C ASP A 397 -0.79 -19.42 14.44
N LEU A 398 -1.75 -18.59 14.01
CA LEU A 398 -3.07 -18.55 14.62
C LEU A 398 -3.82 -19.88 14.42
N VAL A 399 -3.72 -20.48 13.24
CA VAL A 399 -4.29 -21.81 12.96
C VAL A 399 -3.61 -22.87 13.83
N LYS A 400 -2.29 -22.81 14.02
CA LYS A 400 -1.58 -23.72 14.93
C LYS A 400 -2.05 -23.57 16.38
N ILE A 401 -2.34 -22.35 16.82
CA ILE A 401 -2.83 -22.06 18.17
C ILE A 401 -4.24 -22.61 18.38
N PHE A 402 -5.15 -22.40 17.42
CA PHE A 402 -6.57 -22.75 17.58
C PHE A 402 -6.91 -24.18 17.15
N HIS A 403 -6.23 -24.68 16.11
CA HIS A 403 -6.48 -25.96 15.43
C HIS A 403 -5.16 -26.69 15.14
N PRO A 404 -4.38 -27.07 16.18
CA PRO A 404 -3.02 -27.59 16.02
C PRO A 404 -2.91 -28.84 15.14
N GLU A 405 -3.99 -29.60 14.99
CA GLU A 405 -4.10 -30.78 14.13
C GLU A 405 -4.13 -30.46 12.62
N LEU A 406 -4.49 -29.24 12.23
CA LEU A 406 -4.49 -28.83 10.82
C LEU A 406 -3.10 -28.50 10.29
N LEU A 407 -2.21 -28.05 11.17
CA LEU A 407 -0.82 -27.69 10.86
C LEU A 407 0.15 -28.33 11.87
N PRO A 408 0.22 -29.67 11.95
CA PRO A 408 0.98 -30.36 12.99
C PRO A 408 2.48 -30.04 12.97
N ASP A 409 3.04 -29.78 11.79
CA ASP A 409 4.46 -29.50 11.58
C ASP A 409 4.80 -27.99 11.56
N HIS A 410 3.80 -27.11 11.70
CA HIS A 410 4.05 -25.66 11.77
C HIS A 410 4.55 -25.27 13.16
N GLU A 411 5.66 -24.54 13.20
CA GLU A 411 6.24 -23.96 14.41
C GLU A 411 5.85 -22.47 14.49
N LEU A 412 5.47 -22.02 15.68
CA LEU A 412 5.05 -20.63 15.86
C LEU A 412 6.22 -19.68 15.56
N THR A 413 5.94 -18.65 14.74
CA THR A 413 6.96 -17.71 14.26
C THR A 413 6.86 -16.35 14.95
N PHE A 414 5.67 -15.75 14.97
CA PHE A 414 5.44 -14.43 15.56
C PHE A 414 4.73 -14.51 16.91
N PHE A 415 3.94 -15.55 17.14
CA PHE A 415 3.29 -15.80 18.42
C PHE A 415 4.09 -16.75 19.30
N ARG A 416 3.92 -16.59 20.61
CA ARG A 416 4.36 -17.58 21.60
C ARG A 416 3.34 -17.68 22.71
N GLN A 417 3.30 -18.85 23.33
CA GLN A 417 2.54 -19.02 24.57
C GLN A 417 3.22 -18.21 25.68
N VAL A 418 2.41 -17.58 26.54
CA VAL A 418 2.88 -17.00 27.78
C VAL A 418 3.03 -18.13 28.80
N GLU A 419 4.28 -18.39 29.19
CA GLU A 419 4.64 -19.59 29.96
C GLU A 419 4.22 -19.47 31.44
N PRO A 420 4.02 -20.58 32.16
CA PRO A 420 3.65 -20.58 33.58
C PRO A 420 4.58 -19.81 34.52
#